data_AF-A0A497FET1-F1
#
_entry.id   AF-A0A497FET1-F1
#
_cell.length_a   1.000
_cell.length_b   1.000
_cell.length_c   1.000
_cell.angle_alpha   90.00
_cell.angle_beta   90.00
_cell.angle_gamma   90.00
#
_symmetry.space_group_name_H-M   'P 1'
#
loop_
_entity.id
_entity.type
_entity.pdbx_description
1 polymer ?
#
loop_
_entity_poly.entity_id
_entity_poly.type
_entity_poly.pdbx_seq_one_letter_code
_entity_poly.pdbx_strand_id
1 'polypeptide(L)'
;MDSRKIAIIKIFLATTSLIAYGDFFPMIKITSPAVEASIDPILWLRISIFLVYVTMPIIALFLNNYIFYTLLTGVFLCRPIIELLEASWSLPFTVTVPLYIVAAILSLILAIEDASSKVCGEIFKLKWSQF
;
A
#
# COMPACT_ATOMS: atom_id res chain seq x y z
N MET A 1 9.32 -18.96 0.95
CA MET A 1 8.91 -18.56 2.33
C MET A 1 7.78 -19.45 2.83
N ASP A 2 7.61 -19.67 4.14
CA ASP A 2 6.47 -20.46 4.67
C ASP A 2 5.14 -19.71 4.47
N SER A 3 4.08 -20.42 4.08
CA SER A 3 2.72 -19.91 3.89
C SER A 3 2.20 -19.12 5.09
N ARG A 4 2.57 -19.51 6.31
CA ARG A 4 2.19 -18.77 7.53
C ARG A 4 2.80 -17.37 7.56
N LYS A 5 4.07 -17.22 7.15
CA LYS A 5 4.75 -15.91 7.10
C LYS A 5 4.12 -15.02 6.02
N ILE A 6 3.80 -15.58 4.86
CA ILE A 6 3.07 -14.87 3.79
C ILE A 6 1.73 -14.35 4.32
N ALA A 7 0.95 -15.18 5.01
CA ALA A 7 -0.34 -14.78 5.58
C ALA A 7 -0.20 -13.64 6.62
N ILE A 8 0.79 -13.71 7.51
CA ILE A 8 1.07 -12.65 8.49
C ILE A 8 1.40 -11.33 7.79
N ILE A 9 2.22 -11.37 6.74
CA ILE A 9 2.55 -10.16 5.96
C ILE A 9 1.27 -9.58 5.34
N LYS A 10 0.42 -10.41 4.74
CA LYS A 10 -0.84 -9.96 4.14
C LYS A 10 -1.78 -9.31 5.16
N ILE A 11 -1.90 -9.90 6.35
CA ILE A 11 -2.67 -9.32 7.46
C ILE A 11 -2.08 -7.97 7.86
N PHE A 12 -0.76 -7.87 8.00
CA PHE A 12 -0.09 -6.62 8.32
C PHE A 12 -0.41 -5.53 7.27
N LEU A 13 -0.30 -5.83 5.98
CA LEU A 13 -0.63 -4.88 4.91
C LEU A 13 -2.10 -4.42 4.98
N ALA A 14 -3.04 -5.35 5.23
CA ALA A 14 -4.44 -5.02 5.41
C ALA A 14 -4.66 -4.10 6.63
N THR A 15 -4.00 -4.38 7.76
CA THR A 15 -4.09 -3.54 8.96
C THR A 15 -3.49 -2.14 8.75
N THR A 16 -2.37 -2.02 8.03
CA THR A 16 -1.78 -0.72 7.68
C THR A 16 -2.74 0.12 6.83
N SER A 17 -3.51 -0.53 5.95
CA SER A 17 -4.54 0.12 5.12
C SER A 17 -5.70 0.65 5.96
N LEU A 18 -6.07 -0.08 7.02
CA LEU A 18 -7.10 0.35 7.96
C LEU A 18 -6.64 1.52 8.84
N ILE A 19 -5.35 1.56 9.20
CA ILE A 19 -4.75 2.72 9.89
C ILE A 19 -4.77 3.94 8.96
N ALA A 20 -4.41 3.76 7.68
CA ALA A 20 -4.51 4.81 6.67
C ALA A 20 -5.94 5.38 6.57
N TYR A 21 -6.96 4.51 6.69
CA TYR A 21 -8.35 4.95 6.74
C TYR A 21 -8.60 5.91 7.91
N GLY A 22 -8.13 5.56 9.11
CA GLY A 22 -8.27 6.37 10.32
C GLY A 22 -7.56 7.72 10.23
N ASP A 23 -6.40 7.79 9.59
CA ASP A 23 -5.61 9.02 9.44
C ASP A 23 -6.22 10.00 8.43
N PHE A 24 -6.79 9.49 7.34
CA PHE A 24 -7.35 10.33 6.28
C PHE A 24 -8.82 10.72 6.49
N PHE A 25 -9.58 9.93 7.26
CA PHE A 25 -11.00 10.21 7.52
C PHE A 25 -11.26 11.63 8.09
N PRO A 26 -10.46 12.15 9.04
CA PRO A 26 -10.59 13.53 9.52
C PRO A 26 -10.26 14.59 8.45
N MET A 27 -9.30 14.30 7.55
CA MET A 27 -8.91 15.23 6.47
C MET A 27 -9.98 15.38 5.39
N ILE A 28 -10.87 14.40 5.24
CA ILE A 28 -12.01 14.43 4.31
C ILE A 28 -13.23 15.11 4.93
N LYS A 29 -13.22 15.32 6.26
CA LYS A 29 -14.32 15.97 6.98
C LYS A 29 -14.34 17.45 6.63
N ILE A 30 -15.27 17.82 5.74
CA ILE A 30 -15.54 19.21 5.36
C ILE A 30 -15.95 19.95 6.63
N THR A 31 -15.10 20.84 7.13
CA THR A 31 -15.58 21.92 8.00
C THR A 31 -16.56 22.73 7.16
N SER A 32 -17.83 22.61 7.47
CA SER A 32 -18.88 23.44 6.89
C SER A 32 -18.79 24.85 7.48
N PRO A 33 -18.41 25.89 6.71
CA PRO A 33 -19.11 27.14 6.79
C PRO A 33 -20.16 27.13 5.68
N ALA A 34 -21.35 27.61 6.03
CA ALA A 34 -22.41 27.85 5.08
C ALA A 34 -21.92 28.74 3.92
N VAL A 35 -22.57 28.55 2.75
CA VAL A 35 -22.56 29.41 1.56
C VAL A 35 -21.41 29.16 0.57
N GLU A 36 -21.84 28.77 -0.65
CA GLU A 36 -21.07 28.57 -1.90
C GLU A 36 -20.25 27.28 -2.06
N ALA A 37 -20.94 26.27 -2.62
CA ALA A 37 -20.37 25.03 -3.11
C ALA A 37 -19.49 25.25 -4.35
N SER A 38 -18.27 25.72 -4.14
CA SER A 38 -17.17 25.41 -5.06
C SER A 38 -16.48 24.15 -4.54
N ILE A 39 -16.50 23.08 -5.32
CA ILE A 39 -15.79 21.86 -4.95
C ILE A 39 -14.31 22.16 -5.09
N ASP A 40 -13.62 22.33 -3.97
CA ASP A 40 -12.18 22.59 -3.96
C ASP A 40 -11.45 21.45 -4.70
N PRO A 41 -10.69 21.72 -5.79
CA PRO A 41 -9.92 20.70 -6.50
C PRO A 41 -8.94 19.95 -5.57
N ILE A 42 -8.54 20.56 -4.46
CA ILE A 42 -7.70 19.94 -3.43
C ILE A 42 -8.47 18.82 -2.69
N LEU A 43 -9.79 18.93 -2.54
CA LEU A 43 -10.63 17.89 -1.93
C LEU A 43 -10.66 16.62 -2.79
N TRP A 44 -10.83 16.76 -4.10
CA TRP A 44 -10.81 15.63 -5.04
C TRP A 44 -9.47 14.89 -5.03
N LEU A 45 -8.37 15.64 -4.95
CA LEU A 45 -7.04 15.07 -4.83
C LEU A 45 -6.89 14.27 -3.53
N ARG A 46 -7.34 14.83 -2.39
CA ARG A 46 -7.30 14.15 -1.08
C ARG A 46 -8.13 12.88 -1.05
N ILE A 47 -9.34 12.90 -1.62
CA ILE A 47 -10.21 11.72 -1.75
C ILE A 47 -9.55 10.66 -2.64
N SER A 48 -8.93 11.06 -3.74
CA SER A 48 -8.26 10.14 -4.67
C SER A 48 -7.06 9.47 -3.99
N ILE A 49 -6.24 10.24 -3.28
CA ILE A 49 -5.12 9.70 -2.49
C ILE A 49 -5.64 8.71 -1.45
N PHE A 50 -6.64 9.11 -0.66
CA PHE A 50 -7.26 8.22 0.32
C PHE A 50 -7.74 6.91 -0.29
N LEU A 51 -8.47 6.98 -1.41
CA LEU A 51 -9.00 5.80 -2.08
C LEU A 51 -7.86 4.88 -2.52
N VAL A 52 -6.77 5.42 -3.05
CA VAL A 52 -5.59 4.63 -3.45
C VAL A 52 -5.00 3.89 -2.25
N TYR A 53 -4.75 4.57 -1.13
CA TYR A 53 -4.13 3.94 0.06
C TYR A 53 -5.02 2.89 0.74
N VAL A 54 -6.34 2.98 0.60
CA VAL A 54 -7.28 1.99 1.18
C VAL A 54 -7.53 0.83 0.21
N THR A 55 -7.74 1.12 -1.08
CA THR A 55 -8.19 0.12 -2.05
C THR A 55 -7.05 -0.65 -2.70
N MET A 56 -5.90 -0.03 -3.01
CA MET A 56 -4.77 -0.72 -3.65
C MET A 56 -4.26 -1.91 -2.84
N PRO A 57 -4.07 -1.82 -1.51
CA PRO A 57 -3.64 -2.97 -0.72
C PRO A 57 -4.64 -4.13 -0.81
N ILE A 58 -5.95 -3.84 -0.76
CA ILE A 58 -6.99 -4.85 -0.87
C ILE A 58 -6.94 -5.53 -2.24
N ILE A 59 -6.86 -4.74 -3.31
CA ILE A 59 -6.76 -5.25 -4.69
C ILE A 59 -5.50 -6.12 -4.86
N ALA A 60 -4.36 -5.67 -4.34
CA ALA A 60 -3.10 -6.41 -4.41
C ALA A 60 -3.16 -7.74 -3.64
N LEU A 61 -3.85 -7.77 -2.50
CA LEU A 61 -4.06 -8.99 -1.72
C LEU A 61 -4.96 -10.00 -2.44
N PHE A 62 -6.00 -9.55 -3.14
CA PHE A 62 -6.89 -10.40 -3.93
C PHE A 62 -6.20 -10.96 -5.17
N LEU A 63 -5.50 -10.11 -5.93
CA LEU A 63 -4.85 -10.52 -7.17
C LEU A 63 -3.59 -11.34 -6.93
N ASN A 64 -2.93 -11.17 -5.77
CA ASN A 64 -1.78 -11.94 -5.32
C ASN A 64 -0.71 -12.10 -6.42
N ASN A 65 -0.28 -10.99 -7.01
CA ASN A 65 0.63 -10.97 -8.15
C ASN A 65 1.77 -9.98 -7.91
N TYR A 66 2.99 -10.35 -8.29
CA TYR A 66 4.20 -9.55 -8.11
C TYR A 66 4.09 -8.13 -8.65
N ILE A 67 3.37 -7.90 -9.76
CA ILE A 67 3.17 -6.56 -10.34
C ILE A 67 2.43 -5.67 -9.34
N PHE A 68 1.33 -6.18 -8.76
CA PHE A 68 0.54 -5.43 -7.79
C PHE A 68 1.29 -5.21 -6.49
N TYR A 69 2.05 -6.20 -6.03
CA TYR A 69 2.91 -6.03 -4.85
C TYR A 69 4.02 -5.01 -5.08
N THR A 70 4.60 -4.94 -6.28
CA THR A 70 5.57 -3.91 -6.65
C THR A 70 4.96 -2.51 -6.69
N LEU A 71 3.76 -2.37 -7.28
CA LEU A 71 3.03 -1.11 -7.28
C LEU A 71 2.69 -0.65 -5.87
N LEU A 72 2.28 -1.59 -5.01
CA LEU A 72 1.95 -1.33 -3.62
C LEU A 72 3.15 -0.81 -2.82
N THR A 73 4.35 -1.33 -3.08
CA THR A 73 5.60 -0.79 -2.55
C THR A 73 5.77 0.69 -2.91
N GLY A 74 5.54 1.06 -4.18
CA GLY A 74 5.60 2.44 -4.63
C GLY A 74 4.59 3.33 -3.90
N VAL A 75 3.34 2.88 -3.80
CA VAL A 75 2.28 3.60 -3.08
C VAL A 75 2.68 3.87 -1.63
N PHE A 76 3.16 2.85 -0.91
CA PHE A 76 3.57 3.05 0.49
C PHE A 76 4.80 3.94 0.65
N LEU A 77 5.72 3.98 -0.33
CA LEU A 77 6.87 4.89 -0.32
C LEU A 77 6.51 6.34 -0.66
N CYS A 78 5.41 6.59 -1.38
CA CYS A 78 4.96 7.95 -1.65
C CYS A 78 4.62 8.71 -0.35
N ARG A 79 4.07 8.03 0.65
CA ARG A 79 3.66 8.65 1.93
C ARG A 79 4.83 9.32 2.66
N PRO A 80 5.93 8.62 3.00
CA PRO A 80 7.06 9.26 3.66
C PRO A 80 7.71 10.35 2.79
N ILE A 81 7.68 10.24 1.46
CA ILE A 81 8.21 11.29 0.56
C ILE A 81 7.36 12.57 0.67
N ILE A 82 6.03 12.44 0.63
CA ILE A 82 5.11 13.57 0.75
C ILE A 82 5.26 14.22 2.12
N GLU A 83 5.25 13.43 3.20
CA GLU A 83 5.36 13.97 4.56
C GLU A 83 6.74 14.63 4.82
N LEU A 84 7.81 14.11 4.22
CA LEU A 84 9.14 14.72 4.26
C LEU A 84 9.17 16.06 3.51
N LEU A 85 8.51 16.14 2.35
CA LEU A 85 8.45 17.36 1.53
C LEU A 85 7.60 18.46 2.17
N GLU A 86 6.50 18.08 2.82
CA GLU A 86 5.62 19.01 3.53
C GLU A 86 6.20 19.48 4.87
N ALA A 87 7.35 18.95 5.29
CA ALA A 87 7.98 19.22 6.59
C ALA A 87 6.96 19.19 7.75
N SER A 88 5.97 18.31 7.64
CA SER A 88 4.90 18.17 8.62
C SER A 88 5.34 17.20 9.70
N TRP A 89 6.22 17.66 10.58
CA TRP A 89 6.75 16.91 11.74
C TRP A 89 5.70 16.82 12.85
N SER A 90 4.50 16.35 12.52
CA SER A 90 3.44 16.11 13.48
C SER A 90 3.73 14.82 14.28
N LEU A 91 3.25 14.70 15.52
CA LEU A 91 3.37 13.48 16.32
C LEU A 91 2.99 12.16 15.59
N PRO A 92 1.99 12.12 14.69
CA PRO A 92 1.75 10.93 13.86
C PRO A 92 2.87 10.61 12.87
N PHE A 93 3.70 11.57 12.43
CA PHE A 93 4.83 11.35 11.52
C PHE A 93 5.81 10.29 12.05
N THR A 94 6.17 10.36 13.33
CA THR A 94 7.19 9.47 13.93
C THR A 94 6.73 8.02 14.07
N VAL A 95 5.42 7.78 14.09
CA VAL A 95 4.83 6.44 14.25
C VAL A 95 4.40 5.87 12.91
N THR A 96 3.79 6.68 12.05
CA THR A 96 3.17 6.21 10.82
C THR A 96 4.18 6.03 9.68
N VAL A 97 5.21 6.87 9.58
CA VAL A 97 6.27 6.73 8.54
C VAL A 97 6.99 5.39 8.62
N PRO A 98 7.49 4.93 9.78
CA PRO A 98 8.13 3.62 9.88
C PRO A 98 7.19 2.48 9.47
N LEU A 99 5.89 2.57 9.80
CA LEU A 99 4.90 1.56 9.42
C LEU A 99 4.75 1.45 7.90
N TYR A 100 4.70 2.59 7.18
CA TYR A 100 4.65 2.59 5.72
C TYR A 100 5.94 2.09 5.08
N ILE A 101 7.11 2.39 5.65
CA ILE A 101 8.40 1.85 5.18
C ILE A 101 8.42 0.33 5.35
N VAL A 102 8.00 -0.18 6.50
CA VAL A 102 7.91 -1.63 6.74
C VAL A 102 6.90 -2.27 5.77
N ALA A 103 5.75 -1.65 5.55
CA ALA A 103 4.76 -2.12 4.58
C ALA A 103 5.30 -2.16 3.15
N ALA A 104 6.10 -1.17 2.75
CA ALA A 104 6.78 -1.14 1.46
C ALA A 104 7.78 -2.29 1.32
N ILE A 105 8.64 -2.52 2.32
CA ILE A 105 9.61 -3.63 2.31
C ILE A 105 8.89 -4.97 2.23
N LEU A 106 7.85 -5.16 3.04
CA LEU A 106 7.08 -6.40 3.08
C LEU A 106 6.32 -6.64 1.76
N SER A 107 5.80 -5.60 1.13
CA SER A 107 5.19 -5.69 -0.21
C SER A 107 6.21 -6.11 -1.25
N LEU A 108 7.42 -5.57 -1.20
CA LEU A 108 8.51 -5.97 -2.10
C LEU A 108 8.93 -7.43 -1.88
N ILE A 109 8.99 -7.89 -0.63
CA ILE A 109 9.27 -9.31 -0.31
C ILE A 109 8.21 -10.22 -0.92
N LEU A 110 6.92 -9.86 -0.83
CA LEU A 110 5.85 -10.62 -1.48
C LEU A 110 5.98 -10.64 -3.01
N ALA A 111 6.40 -9.51 -3.61
CA ALA A 111 6.64 -9.45 -5.05
C ALA A 111 7.77 -10.40 -5.48
N ILE A 112 8.89 -10.40 -4.75
CA ILE A 112 10.03 -11.27 -5.02
C ILE A 112 9.65 -12.74 -4.83
N GLU A 113 8.92 -13.07 -3.77
CA GLU A 113 8.47 -14.44 -3.52
C GLU A 113 7.55 -14.93 -4.67
N ASP A 114 6.57 -14.14 -5.11
CA ASP A 114 5.69 -14.52 -6.22
C ASP A 114 6.49 -14.68 -7.54
N ALA A 115 7.37 -13.74 -7.87
CA ALA A 115 8.21 -13.81 -9.06
C ALA A 115 9.14 -15.03 -9.04
N SER A 116 9.81 -15.29 -7.92
CA SER A 116 10.72 -16.44 -7.78
C SER A 116 9.97 -17.78 -7.89
N SER A 117 8.76 -17.86 -7.32
CA SER A 117 7.94 -19.08 -7.40
C SER A 117 7.54 -19.41 -8.85
N LYS A 118 7.22 -18.39 -9.65
CA LYS A 118 6.90 -18.53 -11.08
C LYS A 118 8.10 -19.01 -11.88
N VAL A 119 9.26 -18.38 -11.70
CA VAL A 119 10.51 -18.77 -12.38
C VAL A 119 10.91 -20.20 -12.02
N CYS A 120 10.88 -20.57 -10.74
CA CYS A 120 11.15 -21.94 -10.32
C CYS A 120 10.16 -22.94 -10.95
N GLY A 121 8.87 -22.61 -10.97
CA GLY A 121 7.84 -23.44 -11.61
C GLY A 121 8.09 -23.64 -13.10
N GLU A 122 8.52 -22.60 -13.82
CA GLU A 122 8.88 -22.68 -15.24
C GLU A 122 10.13 -23.53 -15.48
N ILE A 123 11.18 -23.36 -14.67
CA ILE A 123 12.40 -24.18 -14.76
C ILE A 123 12.06 -25.67 -14.54
N PHE A 124 11.22 -25.98 -13.55
CA PHE A 124 10.79 -27.36 -13.30
C PHE A 124 9.98 -27.93 -14.46
N LYS A 125 9.08 -27.15 -15.07
CA LYS A 125 8.32 -27.57 -16.26
C LYS A 125 9.23 -27.86 -17.45
N LEU A 126 10.19 -26.97 -17.73
CA LEU A 126 11.17 -27.15 -18.80
C LEU A 126 12.02 -28.40 -18.61
N LYS A 127 12.44 -28.67 -17.35
CA LYS A 127 13.19 -29.88 -17.02
C LYS A 127 12.36 -31.15 -17.19
N TRP A 128 11.07 -31.12 -16.85
CA TRP A 128 10.16 -32.24 -17.01
C TRP A 128 9.81 -32.53 -18.47
N SER A 129 9.71 -31.52 -19.34
CA SER A 129 9.44 -31.72 -20.76
C SER A 129 10.62 -32.32 -21.55
N GLN A 130 11.78 -32.48 -20.91
CA GLN A 130 12.97 -33.11 -21.48
C GLN A 130 13.06 -34.62 -21.17
N PHE A 131 12.14 -35.15 -20.36
CA PHE A 131 11.98 -36.58 -20.05
C PHE A 131 10.72 -37.13 -20.73
#